data_AF-A2SSX7-F1
#
_entry.id   AF-A2SSX7-F1
#
_cell.length_a   1.000
_cell.length_b   1.000
_cell.length_c   1.000
_cell.angle_alpha   90.00
_cell.angle_beta   90.00
_cell.angle_gamma   90.00
#
_symmetry.space_group_name_H-M   'P 1'
#
loop_
_entity.id
_entity.type
_entity.pdbx_description
1 polymer ?
#
loop_
_entity_poly.entity_id
_entity_poly.type
_entity_poly.pdbx_seq_one_letter_code
_entity_poly.pdbx_strand_id
1 'polypeptide(L)'
;MLLEKNDYSQQIEYLYHKSLVLETPSDMDPVLYFYFIDTIAHLDYTLSLLCYSSDSIKCTMTAEYLRTRVDTAKEGDNALFPAFMVWLRDNHKEQFEETPILWQLIYDPDEVSAYLGFRIVLDPNSKIPLPPQFFHDMADDLFSMKFLRSIYPEGPIGKLFAEFKRK
;
A
#
# COMPACT_ATOMS: atom_id res chain seq x y z
N MET A 1 29.30 16.15 5.40
CA MET A 1 28.16 17.07 5.64
C MET A 1 26.94 16.19 5.84
N LEU A 2 26.38 16.14 7.04
CA LEU A 2 25.02 15.66 7.21
C LEU A 2 24.14 16.62 6.41
N LEU A 3 23.57 16.15 5.30
CA LEU A 3 22.48 16.84 4.64
C LEU A 3 21.44 17.12 5.73
N GLU A 4 20.99 18.37 5.87
CA GLU A 4 19.81 18.67 6.68
C GLU A 4 18.73 17.65 6.32
N LYS A 5 18.19 16.93 7.32
CA LYS A 5 17.18 15.91 7.09
C LYS A 5 15.96 16.59 6.46
N ASN A 6 15.85 16.54 5.13
CA ASN A 6 14.65 16.91 4.39
C ASN A 6 13.46 16.19 5.04
N ASP A 7 12.31 16.84 5.17
CA ASP A 7 11.15 16.30 5.87
C ASP A 7 10.76 14.90 5.37
N TYR A 8 10.98 14.60 4.09
CA TYR A 8 10.80 13.25 3.52
C TYR A 8 11.72 12.19 4.13
N SER A 9 12.97 12.54 4.47
CA SER A 9 13.92 11.64 5.12
C SER A 9 13.53 11.32 6.56
N GLN A 10 12.73 12.18 7.20
CA GLN A 10 12.13 11.85 8.50
C GLN A 10 10.97 10.87 8.32
N GLN A 11 10.19 10.99 7.23
CA GLN A 11 9.08 10.07 6.96
C GLN A 11 9.55 8.69 6.53
N ILE A 12 10.66 8.61 5.77
CA ILE A 12 11.25 7.32 5.44
C ILE A 12 11.74 6.62 6.72
N GLU A 13 12.43 7.34 7.60
CA GLU A 13 12.84 6.82 8.91
C GLU A 13 11.63 6.38 9.73
N TYR A 14 10.55 7.17 9.75
CA TYR A 14 9.30 6.82 10.42
C TYR A 14 8.70 5.50 9.91
N LEU A 15 8.62 5.32 8.59
CA LEU A 15 8.14 4.08 7.97
C LEU A 15 8.97 2.86 8.41
N TYR A 16 10.30 2.97 8.44
CA TYR A 16 11.17 1.86 8.87
C TYR A 16 11.15 1.58 10.37
N HIS A 17 10.65 2.51 11.19
CA HIS A 17 10.39 2.25 12.61
C HIS A 17 9.07 1.51 12.85
N LYS A 18 8.19 1.41 11.84
CA LYS A 18 6.99 0.59 11.93
C LYS A 18 7.37 -0.89 12.00
N SER A 19 6.59 -1.64 12.78
CA SER A 19 6.91 -3.02 13.10
C SER A 19 5.66 -3.87 13.16
N LEU A 20 5.79 -5.10 12.68
CA LEU A 20 4.76 -6.15 12.77
C LEU A 20 5.00 -7.07 13.98
N VAL A 21 5.86 -6.71 14.95
CA VAL A 21 6.36 -7.60 16.03
C VAL A 21 5.27 -8.30 16.87
N LEU A 22 4.02 -7.85 16.85
CA LEU A 22 2.90 -8.49 17.55
C LEU A 22 2.01 -9.38 16.67
N GLU A 23 2.27 -9.42 15.37
CA GLU A 23 1.46 -10.09 14.36
C GLU A 23 2.29 -11.24 13.76
N THR A 24 1.68 -12.41 13.55
CA THR A 24 2.36 -13.53 12.85
C THR A 24 2.06 -13.37 11.35
N PRO A 25 2.96 -12.84 10.52
CA PRO A 25 2.61 -12.47 9.15
C PRO A 25 2.26 -13.67 8.27
N SER A 26 2.71 -14.88 8.64
CA SER A 26 2.33 -16.12 7.96
C SER A 26 0.87 -16.52 8.15
N ASP A 27 0.19 -15.93 9.13
CA ASP A 27 -1.19 -16.27 9.48
C ASP A 27 -2.19 -15.29 8.84
N MET A 28 -1.71 -14.23 8.18
CA MET A 28 -2.52 -13.30 7.39
C MET A 28 -3.02 -13.96 6.10
N ASP A 29 -4.12 -13.46 5.55
CA ASP A 29 -4.58 -13.93 4.23
C ASP A 29 -3.48 -13.64 3.18
N PRO A 30 -3.03 -14.63 2.38
CA PRO A 30 -1.89 -14.45 1.50
C PRO A 30 -2.06 -13.33 0.47
N VAL A 31 -3.27 -13.11 -0.03
CA VAL A 31 -3.55 -12.06 -1.03
C VAL A 31 -3.60 -10.71 -0.34
N LEU A 32 -4.31 -10.59 0.78
CA LEU A 32 -4.37 -9.31 1.51
C LEU A 32 -2.98 -8.90 2.03
N TYR A 33 -2.18 -9.86 2.49
CA TYR A 33 -0.78 -9.64 2.85
C TYR A 33 0.08 -9.23 1.64
N PHE A 34 -0.13 -9.85 0.48
CA PHE A 34 0.53 -9.46 -0.77
C PHE A 34 0.32 -7.96 -1.05
N TYR A 35 -0.94 -7.50 -1.05
CA TYR A 35 -1.28 -6.11 -1.36
C TYR A 35 -0.89 -5.14 -0.25
N PHE A 36 -0.84 -5.59 1.01
CA PHE A 36 -0.33 -4.81 2.13
C PHE A 36 1.16 -4.48 1.93
N ILE A 37 1.97 -5.50 1.65
CA ILE A 37 3.40 -5.32 1.39
C ILE A 37 3.63 -4.56 0.08
N ASP A 38 2.83 -4.81 -0.94
CA ASP A 38 2.91 -4.10 -2.22
C ASP A 38 2.68 -2.59 -2.03
N THR A 39 1.69 -2.21 -1.22
CA THR A 39 1.39 -0.81 -0.90
C THR A 39 2.53 -0.16 -0.13
N ILE A 40 3.12 -0.85 0.86
CA ILE A 40 4.30 -0.36 1.59
C ILE A 40 5.47 -0.14 0.64
N ALA A 41 5.69 -1.03 -0.33
CA ALA A 41 6.78 -0.89 -1.29
C ALA A 41 6.58 0.31 -2.22
N HIS A 42 5.35 0.59 -2.66
CA HIS A 42 5.03 1.82 -3.40
C HIS A 42 5.24 3.07 -2.55
N LEU A 43 4.89 3.01 -1.25
CA LEU A 43 5.14 4.10 -0.30
C LEU A 43 6.65 4.36 -0.12
N ASP A 44 7.45 3.31 0.12
CA ASP A 44 8.91 3.40 0.23
C ASP A 44 9.56 3.89 -1.07
N TYR A 45 9.12 3.40 -2.23
CA TYR A 45 9.66 3.83 -3.51
C TYR A 45 9.39 5.31 -3.77
N THR A 46 8.15 5.76 -3.53
CA THR A 46 7.76 7.16 -3.71
C THR A 46 8.54 8.07 -2.77
N LEU A 47 8.64 7.70 -1.48
CA LEU A 47 9.47 8.44 -0.51
C LEU A 47 10.94 8.47 -0.90
N SER A 48 11.49 7.35 -1.38
CA SER A 48 12.89 7.24 -1.76
C SER A 48 13.22 8.16 -2.93
N LEU A 49 12.32 8.30 -3.91
CA LEU A 49 12.49 9.25 -5.02
C LEU A 49 12.44 10.72 -4.57
N LEU A 50 11.77 11.02 -3.45
CA LEU A 50 11.71 12.36 -2.87
C LEU A 50 12.91 12.66 -1.96
N CYS A 51 13.54 11.62 -1.40
CA CYS A 51 14.72 11.73 -0.54
C CYS A 51 16.06 11.66 -1.31
N TYR A 52 16.09 10.89 -2.40
CA TYR A 52 17.29 10.51 -3.13
C TYR A 52 17.07 10.67 -4.64
N SER A 53 18.14 10.52 -5.42
CA SER A 53 17.99 10.41 -6.88
C SER A 53 17.32 9.10 -7.28
N SER A 54 16.67 9.11 -8.45
CA SER A 54 16.11 7.89 -9.08
C SER A 54 17.15 6.80 -9.30
N ASP A 55 18.40 7.20 -9.49
CA ASP A 55 19.52 6.29 -9.76
C ASP A 55 20.19 5.78 -8.47
N SER A 56 19.70 6.19 -7.30
CA SER A 56 20.20 5.68 -6.04
C SER A 56 19.97 4.18 -5.94
N ILE A 57 20.90 3.46 -5.29
CA ILE A 57 20.78 2.01 -5.14
C ILE A 57 19.48 1.60 -4.44
N LYS A 58 18.99 2.46 -3.53
CA LYS A 58 17.72 2.25 -2.86
C LYS A 58 16.55 2.23 -3.85
N CYS A 59 16.41 3.27 -4.66
CA CYS A 59 15.38 3.34 -5.69
C CYS A 59 15.48 2.17 -6.69
N THR A 60 16.70 1.83 -7.12
CA THR A 60 16.94 0.70 -8.04
C THR A 60 16.47 -0.62 -7.45
N MET A 61 16.84 -0.94 -6.22
CA MET A 61 16.45 -2.19 -5.57
C MET A 61 14.93 -2.29 -5.38
N THR A 62 14.30 -1.23 -4.88
CA THR A 62 12.84 -1.23 -4.69
C THR A 62 12.11 -1.32 -6.03
N ALA A 63 12.64 -0.70 -7.11
CA ALA A 63 12.08 -0.85 -8.45
C ALA A 63 12.20 -2.28 -9.00
N GLU A 64 13.33 -2.97 -8.81
CA GLU A 64 13.44 -4.39 -9.22
C GLU A 64 12.41 -5.26 -8.50
N TYR A 65 12.23 -5.02 -7.20
CA TYR A 65 11.21 -5.69 -6.42
C TYR A 65 9.78 -5.41 -6.92
N LEU A 66 9.44 -4.15 -7.21
CA LEU A 66 8.11 -3.78 -7.69
C LEU A 66 7.84 -4.29 -9.12
N ARG A 67 8.87 -4.43 -9.97
CA ARG A 67 8.71 -5.05 -11.30
C ARG A 67 8.21 -6.48 -11.22
N THR A 68 8.73 -7.29 -10.30
CA THR A 68 8.28 -8.69 -10.16
C THR A 68 6.87 -8.76 -9.61
N ARG A 69 6.51 -7.85 -8.70
CA ARG A 69 5.16 -7.76 -8.11
C ARG A 69 4.07 -7.49 -9.15
N VAL A 70 4.34 -6.70 -10.20
CA VAL A 70 3.37 -6.43 -11.28
C VAL A 70 2.87 -7.71 -11.94
N ASP A 71 3.75 -8.69 -12.15
CA ASP A 71 3.36 -9.95 -12.76
C ASP A 71 2.73 -10.90 -11.74
N THR A 72 3.27 -10.98 -10.52
CA THR A 72 2.66 -11.77 -9.43
C THR A 72 1.24 -11.32 -9.07
N ALA A 73 0.94 -10.01 -9.21
CA ALA A 73 -0.40 -9.48 -8.97
C ALA A 73 -1.45 -10.02 -9.95
N LYS A 74 -1.03 -10.54 -11.11
CA LYS A 74 -1.91 -11.12 -12.14
C LYS A 74 -2.08 -12.64 -11.97
N GLU A 75 -1.40 -13.25 -11.02
CA GLU A 75 -1.37 -14.70 -10.84
C GLU A 75 -2.35 -15.17 -9.76
N GLY A 76 -3.04 -16.27 -10.02
CA GLY A 76 -3.90 -16.95 -9.05
C GLY A 76 -4.93 -16.01 -8.39
N ASP A 77 -5.11 -16.17 -7.09
CA ASP A 77 -6.05 -15.36 -6.30
C ASP A 77 -5.63 -13.88 -6.20
N ASN A 78 -4.37 -13.51 -6.49
CA ASN A 78 -3.93 -12.11 -6.42
C ASN A 78 -4.66 -11.22 -7.43
N ALA A 79 -5.01 -11.78 -8.59
CA ALA A 79 -5.73 -11.06 -9.64
C ALA A 79 -7.16 -10.66 -9.22
N LEU A 80 -7.70 -11.27 -8.17
CA LEU A 80 -9.05 -11.02 -7.67
C LEU A 80 -9.14 -9.74 -6.85
N PHE A 81 -8.03 -9.27 -6.28
CA PHE A 81 -8.05 -8.18 -5.31
C PHE A 81 -8.59 -6.84 -5.85
N PRO A 82 -8.25 -6.38 -7.07
CA PRO A 82 -8.86 -5.15 -7.59
C PRO A 82 -10.38 -5.27 -7.71
N ALA A 83 -10.88 -6.41 -8.22
CA ALA A 83 -12.32 -6.65 -8.31
C ALA A 83 -12.97 -6.79 -6.92
N PHE A 84 -12.26 -7.36 -5.96
CA PHE A 84 -12.68 -7.43 -4.56
C PHE A 84 -12.86 -6.05 -3.95
N MET A 85 -11.93 -5.10 -4.17
CA MET A 85 -12.05 -3.74 -3.63
C MET A 85 -13.29 -3.02 -4.17
N VAL A 86 -13.58 -3.17 -5.46
CA VAL A 86 -14.82 -2.64 -6.07
C VAL A 86 -16.06 -3.30 -5.46
N TRP A 87 -16.05 -4.62 -5.34
CA TRP A 87 -17.15 -5.35 -4.71
C TRP A 87 -17.35 -4.94 -3.23
N LEU A 88 -16.26 -4.75 -2.49
CA LEU A 88 -16.26 -4.33 -1.09
C LEU A 88 -16.88 -2.93 -0.95
N ARG A 89 -16.50 -1.98 -1.81
CA ARG A 89 -17.10 -0.63 -1.87
C ARG A 89 -18.61 -0.68 -2.10
N ASP A 90 -19.05 -1.49 -3.06
CA ASP A 90 -20.45 -1.52 -3.51
C ASP A 90 -21.37 -2.29 -2.56
N ASN A 91 -20.86 -3.30 -1.85
CA ASN A 91 -21.67 -4.23 -1.05
C ASN A 91 -21.42 -4.12 0.46
N HIS A 92 -20.25 -3.63 0.86
CA HIS A 92 -19.77 -3.60 2.25
C HIS A 92 -19.04 -2.27 2.55
N LYS A 93 -19.70 -1.16 2.23
CA LYS A 93 -19.12 0.19 2.28
C LYS A 93 -18.41 0.53 3.60
N GLU A 94 -19.00 0.14 4.73
CA GLU A 94 -18.37 0.35 6.05
C GLU A 94 -16.99 -0.33 6.14
N GLN A 95 -16.87 -1.57 5.66
CA GLN A 95 -15.60 -2.29 5.67
C GLN A 95 -14.63 -1.76 4.61
N PHE A 96 -15.13 -1.25 3.47
CA PHE A 96 -14.30 -0.53 2.51
C PHE A 96 -13.66 0.72 3.11
N GLU A 97 -14.44 1.54 3.81
CA GLU A 97 -13.96 2.77 4.48
C GLU A 97 -12.96 2.47 5.61
N GLU A 98 -12.95 1.25 6.15
CA GLU A 98 -11.98 0.78 7.14
C GLU A 98 -10.67 0.23 6.54
N THR A 99 -10.60 0.05 5.21
CA THR A 99 -9.35 -0.31 4.54
C THR A 99 -8.41 0.89 4.46
N PRO A 100 -7.10 0.68 4.21
CA PRO A 100 -6.16 1.78 4.10
C PRO A 100 -6.59 2.75 2.99
N ILE A 101 -6.44 4.05 3.21
CA ILE A 101 -6.82 5.10 2.27
C ILE A 101 -6.19 4.88 0.91
N LEU A 102 -4.92 4.43 0.86
CA LEU A 102 -4.26 4.09 -0.39
C LEU A 102 -4.95 2.95 -1.17
N TRP A 103 -5.53 1.96 -0.49
CA TRP A 103 -6.28 0.91 -1.18
C TRP A 103 -7.57 1.47 -1.77
N GLN A 104 -8.26 2.33 -1.02
CA GLN A 104 -9.47 2.99 -1.50
C GLN A 104 -9.16 3.83 -2.74
N LEU A 105 -8.15 4.69 -2.67
CA LEU A 105 -7.81 5.61 -3.76
C LEU A 105 -7.29 4.89 -5.03
N ILE A 106 -6.48 3.85 -4.88
CA ILE A 106 -5.82 3.18 -6.01
C ILE A 106 -6.74 2.17 -6.72
N TYR A 107 -7.65 1.53 -5.98
CA TYR A 107 -8.48 0.45 -6.52
C TYR A 107 -9.96 0.84 -6.71
N ASP A 108 -10.34 2.07 -6.38
CA ASP A 108 -11.63 2.62 -6.76
C ASP A 108 -11.57 3.16 -8.22
N PRO A 109 -12.38 2.63 -9.16
CA PRO A 109 -12.38 3.09 -10.55
C PRO A 109 -12.90 4.52 -10.74
N ASP A 110 -13.58 5.10 -9.74
CA ASP A 110 -14.05 6.48 -9.78
C ASP A 110 -12.94 7.47 -9.36
N GLU A 111 -11.83 6.97 -8.82
CA GLU A 111 -10.66 7.76 -8.44
C GLU A 111 -9.63 7.83 -9.58
N VAL A 112 -8.91 8.95 -9.64
CA VAL A 112 -7.83 9.16 -10.63
C VAL A 112 -6.45 8.75 -10.11
N SER A 113 -6.39 8.28 -8.86
CA SER A 113 -5.15 7.92 -8.19
C SER A 113 -4.62 6.59 -8.74
N ALA A 114 -3.31 6.50 -8.95
CA ALA A 114 -2.70 5.29 -9.48
C ALA A 114 -1.22 5.13 -9.08
N TYR A 115 -0.71 3.91 -9.22
CA TYR A 115 0.72 3.66 -9.22
C TYR A 115 1.31 3.91 -10.62
N LEU A 116 1.89 5.09 -10.85
CA LEU A 116 2.48 5.47 -12.14
C LEU A 116 4.01 5.37 -12.11
N GLY A 117 4.53 4.35 -12.81
CA GLY A 117 5.95 4.00 -12.72
C GLY A 117 6.35 3.74 -11.27
N PHE A 118 5.53 2.96 -10.56
CA PHE A 118 5.67 2.60 -9.13
C PHE A 118 5.49 3.73 -8.12
N ARG A 119 5.25 4.96 -8.56
CA ARG A 119 4.99 6.09 -7.67
C ARG A 119 3.51 6.21 -7.35
N ILE A 120 3.20 6.57 -6.11
CA ILE A 120 1.87 7.06 -5.74
C ILE A 120 1.64 8.39 -6.45
N VAL A 121 0.60 8.45 -7.26
CA VAL A 121 0.13 9.68 -7.92
C VAL A 121 -1.36 9.85 -7.59
N LEU A 122 -1.71 10.95 -6.91
CA LEU A 122 -3.10 11.26 -6.54
C LEU A 122 -3.84 12.08 -7.61
N ASP A 123 -3.12 12.92 -8.35
CA ASP A 123 -3.64 13.66 -9.50
C ASP A 123 -2.59 13.63 -10.62
N PRO A 124 -2.84 12.94 -11.75
CA PRO A 124 -1.92 12.87 -12.88
C PRO A 124 -1.55 14.22 -13.49
N ASN A 125 -2.37 15.25 -13.29
CA ASN A 125 -2.12 16.60 -13.80
C ASN A 125 -1.29 17.46 -12.83
N SER A 126 -1.21 17.06 -11.57
CA SER A 126 -0.42 17.76 -10.58
C SER A 126 1.07 17.50 -10.78
N LYS A 127 1.85 18.58 -10.75
CA LYS A 127 3.33 18.52 -10.71
C LYS A 127 3.88 18.74 -9.31
N ILE A 128 2.99 18.93 -8.33
CA ILE A 128 3.36 19.23 -6.95
C ILE A 128 3.68 17.89 -6.27
N PRO A 129 4.87 17.73 -5.66
CA PRO A 129 5.17 16.55 -4.86
C PRO A 129 4.17 16.37 -3.72
N LEU A 130 3.88 15.12 -3.37
CA LEU A 130 3.04 14.82 -2.20
C LEU A 130 3.70 15.41 -0.94
N PRO A 131 2.92 15.98 -0.01
CA PRO A 131 3.47 16.58 1.20
C PRO A 131 4.05 15.49 2.12
N PRO A 132 5.11 15.77 2.91
CA PRO A 132 5.66 14.80 3.87
C PRO A 132 4.59 14.20 4.80
N GLN A 133 3.66 15.02 5.29
CA GLN A 133 2.58 14.58 6.19
C GLN A 133 1.73 13.45 5.58
N PHE A 134 1.49 13.46 4.26
CA PHE A 134 0.76 12.39 3.60
C PHE A 134 1.40 11.02 3.87
N PHE A 135 2.72 10.92 3.76
CA PHE A 135 3.44 9.66 3.96
C PHE A 135 3.41 9.20 5.43
N HIS A 136 3.41 10.15 6.37
CA HIS A 136 3.23 9.88 7.78
C HIS A 136 1.88 9.23 8.03
N ASP A 137 0.82 9.86 7.53
CA ASP A 137 -0.56 9.42 7.72
C ASP A 137 -0.80 8.05 7.07
N MET A 138 -0.26 7.81 5.87
CA MET A 138 -0.34 6.50 5.21
C MET A 138 0.42 5.41 5.97
N ALA A 139 1.55 5.74 6.59
CA ALA A 139 2.27 4.79 7.44
C ALA A 139 1.50 4.50 8.74
N ASP A 140 0.78 5.46 9.31
CA ASP A 140 -0.08 5.21 10.47
C ASP A 140 -1.27 4.33 10.12
N ASP A 141 -1.92 4.62 9.00
CA ASP A 141 -3.10 3.93 8.52
C ASP A 141 -2.80 2.45 8.20
N LEU A 142 -1.75 2.20 7.40
CA LEU A 142 -1.29 0.85 7.04
C LEU A 142 -0.86 0.00 8.23
N PHE A 143 -0.33 0.63 9.29
CA PHE A 143 0.13 -0.08 10.49
C PHE A 143 -0.85 0.04 11.65
N SER A 144 -2.08 0.49 11.39
CA SER A 144 -3.10 0.52 12.43
C SER A 144 -3.47 -0.90 12.85
N MET A 145 -3.52 -1.15 14.17
CA MET A 145 -3.87 -2.48 14.69
C MET A 145 -5.26 -2.95 14.25
N LYS A 146 -6.17 -2.00 14.01
CA LYS A 146 -7.51 -2.29 13.48
C LYS A 146 -7.41 -2.92 12.10
N PHE A 147 -6.68 -2.28 11.19
CA PHE A 147 -6.49 -2.80 9.84
C PHE A 147 -5.68 -4.09 9.82
N LEU A 148 -4.54 -4.15 10.52
CA LEU A 148 -3.68 -5.34 10.54
C LEU A 148 -4.42 -6.60 11.01
N ARG A 149 -5.29 -6.48 12.02
CA ARG A 149 -6.14 -7.59 12.48
C ARG A 149 -7.24 -7.96 11.49
N SER A 150 -7.62 -7.04 10.61
CA SER A 150 -8.72 -7.25 9.66
C SER A 150 -8.35 -8.12 8.48
N ILE A 151 -7.06 -8.15 8.11
CA ILE A 151 -6.53 -8.90 6.96
C ILE A 151 -6.16 -10.35 7.26
N TYR A 152 -6.37 -10.81 8.50
CA TYR A 152 -6.33 -12.23 8.84
C TYR A 152 -7.54 -12.95 8.26
N PRO A 153 -7.47 -14.27 7.95
CA PRO A 153 -8.60 -15.03 7.43
C PRO A 153 -9.85 -14.95 8.31
N GLU A 154 -9.68 -14.82 9.62
CA GLU A 154 -10.78 -14.66 10.59
C GLU A 154 -11.19 -13.19 10.84
N GLY A 155 -10.40 -12.24 10.36
CA GLY A 155 -10.67 -10.81 10.43
C GLY A 155 -11.80 -10.38 9.48
N PRO A 156 -12.40 -9.18 9.69
CA PRO A 156 -13.49 -8.70 8.85
C PRO A 156 -13.20 -8.70 7.35
N ILE A 157 -12.04 -8.18 6.92
CA ILE A 157 -11.67 -8.11 5.50
C ILE A 157 -11.31 -9.49 4.96
N GLY A 158 -10.59 -10.33 5.72
CA GLY A 158 -10.28 -11.70 5.31
C GLY A 158 -11.51 -12.56 5.10
N LYS A 159 -12.52 -12.47 5.99
CA LYS A 159 -13.81 -13.16 5.82
C LYS A 159 -14.55 -12.72 4.57
N LEU A 160 -14.59 -11.42 4.30
CA LEU A 160 -15.23 -10.86 3.11
C LEU A 160 -14.48 -11.24 1.83
N PHE A 161 -13.15 -11.29 1.85
CA PHE A 161 -12.38 -11.78 0.71
C PHE A 161 -12.64 -13.27 0.45
N ALA A 162 -12.68 -14.09 1.50
CA ALA A 162 -13.04 -15.49 1.38
C ALA A 162 -14.48 -15.71 0.86
N GLU A 163 -15.42 -14.84 1.22
CA GLU A 163 -16.77 -14.84 0.65
C GLU A 163 -16.73 -14.48 -0.85
N PHE A 164 -16.02 -13.41 -1.21
CA PHE A 164 -15.88 -12.96 -2.58
C PHE A 164 -15.32 -14.05 -3.50
N LYS A 165 -14.30 -14.79 -3.05
CA LYS A 165 -13.70 -15.90 -3.81
C LYS A 165 -14.66 -17.06 -4.12
N ARG A 166 -15.77 -17.18 -3.40
CA ARG A 166 -16.76 -18.25 -3.59
C ARG A 166 -17.90 -17.86 -4.55
N LYS A 167 -17.96 -16.60 -4.96
CA LYS A 167 -18.94 -16.10 -5.93
C LYS A 167 -18.47 -16.39 -7.35
#